data_AF-A0A2H3DUA7-F1
#
_entry.id   AF-A0A2H3DUA7-F1
#
_cell.length_a   1.000
_cell.length_b   1.000
_cell.length_c   1.000
_cell.angle_alpha   90.00
_cell.angle_beta   90.00
_cell.angle_gamma   90.00
#
_symmetry.space_group_name_H-M   'P 1'
#
loop_
_entity.id
_entity.type
_entity.pdbx_description
1 polymer ?
#
loop_
_entity_poly.entity_id
_entity_poly.type
_entity_poly.pdbx_seq_one_letter_code
_entity_poly.pdbx_strand_id
1 'polypeptide(L)'
;NNSCAYDVAVYILYNTWRTAPQSYKDTLCDFENPWLNILVTSFTRHVNGQYTLEEVRDYFRCCLNRAFPNSFMFGMQMSAKAVMLKWCSGTVAFDSIHYTCSNGHDVVQSSKMSCVLEPGGCDTCSLQQFIEKCKARPIAQAVASCSVCASNMVESHRYMYAPPLLNVVVAFTTVLPDLNINIEVNGTAMLYCLSGIVYYGNGHFTARFIDLDGSVWFNDGI
;
A
#
# COMPACT_ATOMS: atom_id res chain seq x y z
N ASN A 1 -0.40 26.34 0.36
CA ASN A 1 -0.21 25.36 1.46
C ASN A 1 0.13 24.04 0.79
N ASN A 2 1.32 23.48 0.98
CA ASN A 2 1.72 22.22 0.32
C ASN A 2 1.25 20.99 1.14
N SER A 3 0.04 21.06 1.69
CA SER A 3 -0.52 20.03 2.56
C SER A 3 -1.31 18.97 1.81
N CYS A 4 -1.67 19.20 0.54
CA CYS A 4 -2.63 18.38 -0.20
C CYS A 4 -2.32 16.88 -0.19
N ALA A 5 -1.05 16.49 -0.19
CA ALA A 5 -0.62 15.11 -0.03
C ALA A 5 -1.03 14.47 1.31
N TYR A 6 -0.98 15.24 2.41
CA TYR A 6 -1.50 14.81 3.70
C TYR A 6 -3.02 14.83 3.72
N ASP A 7 -3.65 15.86 3.12
CA ASP A 7 -5.11 15.98 3.05
C ASP A 7 -5.74 14.73 2.42
N VAL A 8 -5.31 14.36 1.21
CA VAL A 8 -5.84 13.18 0.50
C VAL A 8 -5.53 11.87 1.22
N ALA A 9 -4.34 11.74 1.81
CA ALA A 9 -3.90 10.50 2.43
C ALA A 9 -4.63 10.26 3.77
N VAL A 10 -4.75 11.31 4.61
CA VAL A 10 -5.51 11.27 5.86
C VAL A 10 -7.00 11.10 5.57
N TYR A 11 -7.53 11.77 4.54
CA TYR A 11 -8.93 11.63 4.12
C TYR A 11 -9.29 10.18 3.76
N ILE A 12 -8.53 9.52 2.88
CA ILE A 12 -8.82 8.12 2.49
C ILE A 12 -8.74 7.19 3.71
N LEU A 13 -7.67 7.32 4.51
CA LEU A 13 -7.47 6.43 5.64
C LEU A 13 -8.56 6.63 6.71
N TYR A 14 -8.91 7.88 7.02
CA TYR A 14 -9.95 8.20 7.98
C TYR A 14 -11.31 7.63 7.56
N ASN A 15 -11.72 7.86 6.31
CA ASN A 15 -13.02 7.38 5.85
C ASN A 15 -13.05 5.85 5.77
N THR A 16 -11.98 5.21 5.30
CA THR A 16 -11.83 3.75 5.33
C THR A 16 -11.98 3.21 6.75
N TRP A 17 -11.27 3.81 7.72
CA TRP A 17 -11.36 3.41 9.12
C TRP A 17 -12.76 3.68 9.71
N ARG A 18 -13.37 4.83 9.40
CA ARG A 18 -14.65 5.25 9.98
C ARG A 18 -15.78 4.30 9.61
N THR A 19 -15.89 3.93 8.34
CA THR A 19 -16.95 3.07 7.80
C THR A 19 -16.69 1.59 8.03
N ALA A 20 -15.46 1.20 8.36
CA ALA A 20 -15.10 -0.19 8.55
C ALA A 20 -15.81 -0.87 9.75
N PRO A 21 -16.08 -2.19 9.66
CA PRO A 21 -16.57 -2.99 10.78
C PRO A 21 -15.55 -3.00 11.93
N GLN A 22 -16.02 -3.30 13.14
CA GLN A 22 -15.16 -3.30 14.33
C GLN A 22 -13.98 -4.27 14.20
N SER A 23 -14.19 -5.46 13.62
CA SER A 23 -13.14 -6.45 13.38
C SER A 23 -11.97 -5.92 12.54
N TYR A 24 -12.25 -5.06 11.55
CA TYR A 24 -11.22 -4.41 10.76
C TYR A 24 -10.46 -3.36 11.58
N LYS A 25 -11.18 -2.58 12.39
CA LYS A 25 -10.56 -1.59 13.29
C LYS A 25 -9.62 -2.25 14.29
N ASP A 26 -10.03 -3.40 14.84
CA ASP A 26 -9.21 -4.21 15.74
C ASP A 26 -7.94 -4.71 15.01
N THR A 27 -8.11 -5.28 13.80
CA THR A 27 -6.97 -5.72 12.96
C THR A 27 -6.01 -4.57 12.65
N LEU A 28 -6.55 -3.37 12.41
CA LEU A 28 -5.75 -2.17 12.13
C LEU A 28 -4.97 -1.68 13.36
N CYS A 29 -5.56 -1.79 14.55
CA CYS A 29 -4.90 -1.47 15.82
C CYS A 29 -3.80 -2.49 16.19
N ASP A 30 -4.04 -3.77 15.89
CA ASP A 30 -3.09 -4.85 16.14
C ASP A 30 -1.93 -4.86 15.13
N PHE A 31 -2.07 -4.13 14.02
CA PHE A 31 -0.99 -3.95 13.06
C PHE A 31 0.10 -3.06 13.65
N GLU A 32 1.25 -3.67 13.97
CA GLU A 32 2.40 -3.04 14.63
C GLU A 32 3.08 -1.95 13.76
N ASN A 33 2.41 -0.80 13.59
CA ASN A 33 2.94 0.35 12.90
C ASN A 33 2.69 1.64 13.73
N PRO A 34 3.76 2.33 14.18
CA PRO A 34 3.62 3.50 15.05
C PRO A 34 2.90 4.68 14.38
N TRP A 35 3.03 4.85 13.07
CA TRP A 35 2.39 5.93 12.32
C TRP A 35 0.89 5.69 12.18
N LEU A 36 0.50 4.44 11.92
CA LEU A 36 -0.89 4.03 11.89
C LEU A 36 -1.55 4.20 13.26
N ASN A 37 -0.87 3.80 14.34
CA ASN A 37 -1.35 3.95 15.71
C ASN A 37 -1.58 5.43 16.09
N ILE A 38 -0.69 6.33 15.69
CA ILE A 38 -0.87 7.78 15.86
C ILE A 38 -2.15 8.26 15.15
N LEU A 39 -2.39 7.82 13.91
CA LEU A 39 -3.55 8.21 13.13
C LEU A 39 -4.85 7.64 13.71
N VAL A 40 -4.92 6.34 14.00
CA VAL A 40 -6.11 5.68 14.55
C VAL A 40 -6.49 6.26 15.93
N THR A 41 -5.50 6.52 16.78
CA THR A 41 -5.71 7.21 18.06
C THR A 41 -6.28 8.60 17.84
N SER A 42 -5.71 9.37 16.91
CA SER A 42 -6.16 10.72 16.60
C SER A 42 -7.56 10.74 15.96
N PHE A 43 -7.91 9.77 15.12
CA PHE A 43 -9.25 9.62 14.56
C PHE A 43 -10.29 9.33 15.62
N THR A 44 -9.97 8.50 16.61
CA THR A 44 -10.85 8.25 17.75
C THR A 44 -11.13 9.54 18.52
N ARG A 45 -10.11 10.39 18.73
CA ARG A 45 -10.26 11.70 19.37
C ARG A 45 -11.09 12.67 18.52
N HIS A 46 -10.92 12.65 17.20
CA HIS A 46 -11.72 13.43 16.27
C HIS A 46 -13.21 13.05 16.34
N VAL A 47 -13.52 11.75 16.33
CA VAL A 47 -14.90 11.24 16.48
C VAL A 47 -15.53 11.68 17.80
N ASN A 48 -14.73 11.79 18.86
CA ASN A 48 -15.17 12.27 20.17
C ASN A 48 -15.26 13.81 20.27
N GLY A 49 -15.06 14.54 19.16
CA GLY A 49 -15.15 16.00 19.11
C GLY A 49 -14.00 16.74 19.78
N GLN A 50 -12.88 16.05 20.08
CA GLN A 50 -11.73 16.68 20.75
C GLN A 50 -10.86 17.49 19.78
N TYR A 51 -10.82 17.07 18.51
CA TYR A 51 -10.07 17.72 17.44
C TYR A 51 -10.87 17.67 16.14
N THR A 52 -10.65 18.64 15.28
CA THR A 52 -11.02 18.58 13.87
C THR A 52 -10.13 17.59 13.12
N LEU A 53 -10.59 17.10 11.96
CA LEU A 53 -9.76 16.24 11.10
C LEU A 53 -8.54 17.01 10.56
N GLU A 54 -8.69 18.33 10.42
CA GLU A 54 -7.61 19.23 10.03
C GLU A 54 -6.48 19.27 11.07
N GLU A 55 -6.83 19.37 12.35
CA GLU A 55 -5.86 19.30 13.45
C GLU A 55 -5.19 17.93 13.54
N VAL A 56 -5.92 16.83 13.27
CA VAL A 56 -5.33 15.48 13.20
C VAL A 56 -4.28 15.40 12.08
N ARG A 57 -4.61 15.91 10.90
CA ARG A 57 -3.67 16.00 9.77
C ARG A 57 -2.44 16.81 10.12
N ASP A 58 -2.61 17.99 10.71
CA ASP A 58 -1.50 18.87 11.05
C ASP A 58 -0.62 18.30 12.16
N TYR A 59 -1.23 17.63 13.14
CA TYR A 59 -0.49 16.88 14.15
C TYR A 59 0.36 15.78 13.52
N PHE A 60 -0.22 14.97 12.63
CA PHE A 60 0.51 13.90 11.94
C PHE A 60 1.65 14.46 11.07
N ARG A 61 1.41 15.55 10.35
CA ARG A 61 2.44 16.28 9.58
C ARG A 61 3.59 16.74 10.47
N CYS A 62 3.30 17.30 11.65
CA CYS A 62 4.32 17.68 12.62
C CYS A 62 5.13 16.48 13.13
N CYS A 63 4.46 15.36 13.43
CA CYS A 63 5.13 14.13 13.86
C CYS A 63 6.10 13.61 12.79
N LEU A 64 5.67 13.58 11.52
CA LEU A 64 6.51 13.14 10.40
C LEU A 64 7.70 14.08 10.16
N ASN A 65 7.49 15.40 10.21
CA ASN A 65 8.58 16.37 10.09
C ASN A 65 9.61 16.21 11.22
N ARG A 66 9.16 16.03 12.47
CA ARG A 66 10.08 15.84 13.61
C ARG A 66 10.92 14.57 13.49
N ALA A 67 10.33 13.47 13.03
CA ALA A 67 11.03 12.20 12.88
C ALA A 67 11.90 12.14 11.61
N PHE A 68 11.50 12.84 10.55
CA PHE A 68 12.14 12.79 9.24
C PHE A 68 12.23 14.21 8.62
N PRO A 69 12.99 15.12 9.23
CA PRO A 69 12.99 16.54 8.87
C PRO A 69 13.40 16.81 7.43
N ASN A 70 14.29 15.98 6.87
CA ASN A 70 14.78 16.12 5.50
C ASN A 70 13.83 15.53 4.45
N SER A 71 12.90 14.65 4.85
CA SER A 71 11.97 13.97 3.94
C SER A 71 10.56 14.57 3.99
N PHE A 72 10.17 15.15 5.12
CA PHE A 72 8.84 15.73 5.36
C PHE A 72 8.97 17.20 5.73
N MET A 73 9.55 17.99 4.83
CA MET A 73 9.81 19.42 5.02
C MET A 73 8.54 20.26 4.86
N PHE A 74 8.37 21.26 5.72
CA PHE A 74 7.35 22.27 5.53
C PHE A 74 7.67 23.17 4.34
N GLY A 75 6.63 23.61 3.63
CA GLY A 75 6.78 24.55 2.50
C GLY A 75 7.24 23.92 1.18
N MET A 76 7.59 22.64 1.16
CA MET A 76 7.98 21.90 -0.05
C MET A 76 6.83 21.04 -0.57
N GLN A 77 6.83 20.72 -1.87
CA GLN A 77 5.87 19.75 -2.41
C GLN A 77 6.10 18.38 -1.77
N MET A 78 5.00 17.77 -1.34
CA MET A 78 5.02 16.48 -0.66
C MET A 78 4.42 15.40 -1.55
N SER A 79 4.99 14.20 -1.49
CA SER A 79 4.47 13.05 -2.21
C SER A 79 3.42 12.34 -1.37
N ALA A 80 2.20 12.18 -1.90
CA ALA A 80 1.17 11.36 -1.26
C ALA A 80 1.66 9.91 -1.05
N LYS A 81 2.40 9.35 -2.02
CA LYS A 81 3.09 8.05 -1.87
C LYS A 81 3.96 8.04 -0.61
N ALA A 82 4.83 9.03 -0.43
CA ALA A 82 5.74 9.07 0.72
C ALA A 82 4.99 9.12 2.07
N VAL A 83 3.86 9.84 2.14
CA VAL A 83 3.00 9.88 3.32
C VAL A 83 2.35 8.52 3.56
N MET A 84 1.68 7.96 2.56
CA MET A 84 0.96 6.69 2.67
C MET A 84 1.88 5.50 2.96
N LEU A 85 3.13 5.54 2.50
CA LEU A 85 4.12 4.49 2.80
C LEU A 85 4.46 4.38 4.29
N LYS A 86 4.25 5.42 5.10
CA LYS A 86 4.63 5.40 6.52
C LYS A 86 3.81 4.40 7.34
N TRP A 87 2.54 4.23 7.02
CA TRP A 87 1.68 3.25 7.68
C TRP A 87 1.67 1.86 7.01
N CYS A 88 2.49 1.64 5.98
CA CYS A 88 2.61 0.36 5.28
C CYS A 88 3.91 -0.39 5.56
N SER A 89 4.79 0.14 6.42
CA SER A 89 6.01 -0.56 6.81
C SER A 89 5.75 -1.47 8.00
N GLY A 90 6.17 -2.73 7.90
CA GLY A 90 6.20 -3.68 9.00
C GLY A 90 7.63 -4.02 9.44
N THR A 91 7.74 -4.83 10.50
CA THR A 91 8.99 -5.43 10.99
C THR A 91 9.32 -6.76 10.28
N VAL A 92 8.33 -7.34 9.60
CA VAL A 92 8.42 -8.61 8.86
C VAL A 92 8.29 -8.34 7.36
N ALA A 93 8.99 -9.14 6.55
CA ALA A 93 8.86 -9.11 5.09
C ALA A 93 7.40 -9.32 4.68
N PHE A 94 6.85 -8.43 3.87
CA PHE A 94 5.53 -8.59 3.26
C PHE A 94 5.62 -9.47 2.01
N ASP A 95 6.58 -9.17 1.13
CA ASP A 95 6.79 -9.84 -0.15
C ASP A 95 8.25 -10.31 -0.27
N SER A 96 8.46 -11.48 -0.85
CA SER A 96 9.79 -11.96 -1.23
C SER A 96 9.80 -12.54 -2.63
N ILE A 97 10.93 -12.33 -3.31
CA ILE A 97 11.19 -12.87 -4.64
C ILE A 97 11.98 -14.17 -4.49
N HIS A 98 11.45 -15.26 -5.02
CA HIS A 98 12.03 -16.60 -4.97
C HIS A 98 12.38 -17.10 -6.37
N TYR A 99 13.55 -17.71 -6.50
CA TYR A 99 13.94 -18.47 -7.68
C TYR A 99 13.84 -19.96 -7.38
N THR A 100 12.95 -20.64 -8.10
CA THR A 100 12.68 -22.07 -7.92
C THR A 100 12.97 -22.83 -9.22
N CYS A 101 13.65 -23.98 -9.13
CA CYS A 101 13.83 -24.88 -10.28
C CYS A 101 12.84 -26.04 -10.25
N SER A 102 12.72 -26.76 -11.38
CA SER A 102 11.86 -27.94 -11.50
C SER A 102 12.22 -29.10 -10.56
N ASN A 103 13.44 -29.10 -9.99
CA ASN A 103 13.90 -30.08 -9.01
C ASN A 103 13.63 -29.66 -7.55
N GLY A 104 12.91 -28.55 -7.33
CA GLY A 104 12.50 -28.10 -5.99
C GLY A 104 13.55 -27.31 -5.20
N HIS A 105 14.70 -26.98 -5.80
CA HIS A 105 15.64 -26.05 -5.17
C HIS A 105 15.06 -24.63 -5.20
N ASP A 106 15.06 -23.98 -4.04
CA ASP A 106 14.45 -22.66 -3.82
C ASP A 106 15.46 -21.70 -3.19
N VAL A 107 15.57 -20.48 -3.74
CA VAL A 107 16.46 -19.44 -3.23
C VAL A 107 15.74 -18.10 -3.16
N VAL A 108 15.76 -17.47 -1.99
CA VAL A 108 15.26 -16.11 -1.79
C VAL A 108 16.26 -15.12 -2.38
N GLN A 109 15.82 -14.28 -3.32
CA GLN A 109 16.66 -13.26 -3.95
C GLN A 109 16.56 -11.91 -3.25
N SER A 110 15.36 -11.54 -2.82
CA SER A 110 15.12 -10.27 -2.11
C SER A 110 13.82 -10.34 -1.32
N SER A 111 13.71 -9.45 -0.34
CA SER A 111 12.51 -9.29 0.49
C SER A 111 12.17 -7.82 0.68
N LYS A 112 10.88 -7.50 0.68
CA LYS A 112 10.33 -6.16 0.85
C LYS A 112 9.53 -6.11 2.15
N MET A 113 9.88 -5.19 3.04
CA MET A 113 9.18 -5.00 4.33
C MET A 113 7.87 -4.19 4.20
N SER A 114 7.72 -3.42 3.13
CA SER A 114 6.57 -2.55 2.92
C SER A 114 5.43 -3.25 2.19
N CYS A 115 4.22 -3.09 2.72
CA CYS A 115 2.94 -3.59 2.23
C CYS A 115 2.46 -2.81 1.01
N VAL A 116 3.20 -2.92 -0.09
CA VAL A 116 3.00 -2.07 -1.28
C VAL A 116 3.18 -2.87 -2.55
N LEU A 117 2.19 -2.81 -3.43
CA LEU A 117 2.27 -3.33 -4.79
C LEU A 117 2.66 -2.22 -5.77
N GLU A 118 3.61 -2.51 -6.65
CA GLU A 118 4.09 -1.61 -7.70
C GLU A 118 4.08 -2.39 -9.02
N PRO A 119 2.97 -2.35 -9.80
CA PRO A 119 2.80 -3.12 -11.02
C PRO A 119 3.64 -2.55 -12.19
N GLY A 120 4.95 -2.44 -12.00
CA GLY A 120 5.89 -1.92 -13.01
C GLY A 120 5.98 -2.84 -14.24
N GLY A 121 6.06 -2.23 -15.42
CA GLY A 121 6.27 -2.94 -16.68
C GLY A 121 5.05 -3.69 -17.23
N CYS A 122 3.85 -3.39 -16.72
CA CYS A 122 2.59 -4.03 -17.14
C CYS A 122 1.49 -3.00 -17.37
N ASP A 123 1.73 -2.08 -18.31
CA ASP A 123 0.91 -0.86 -18.51
C ASP A 123 -0.49 -1.13 -19.07
N THR A 124 -0.77 -2.37 -19.47
CA THR A 124 -2.03 -2.82 -20.09
C THR A 124 -2.75 -3.90 -19.30
N CYS A 125 -2.19 -4.38 -18.18
CA CYS A 125 -2.82 -5.42 -17.38
C CYS A 125 -3.50 -4.86 -16.13
N SER A 126 -4.55 -5.54 -15.68
CA SER A 126 -5.15 -5.25 -14.38
C SER A 126 -4.18 -5.61 -13.25
N LEU A 127 -4.42 -5.08 -12.06
CA LEU A 127 -3.61 -5.38 -10.88
C LEU A 127 -3.69 -6.87 -10.53
N GLN A 128 -4.88 -7.50 -10.63
CA GLN A 128 -5.01 -8.94 -10.44
C GLN A 128 -4.15 -9.70 -11.47
N GLN A 129 -4.19 -9.32 -12.74
CA GLN A 129 -3.37 -9.96 -13.78
C GLN A 129 -1.87 -9.79 -13.51
N PHE A 130 -1.45 -8.63 -13.00
CA PHE A 130 -0.07 -8.43 -12.56
C PHE A 130 0.31 -9.40 -11.44
N ILE A 131 -0.54 -9.53 -10.40
CA ILE A 131 -0.33 -10.45 -9.28
C ILE A 131 -0.23 -11.89 -9.78
N GLU A 132 -1.13 -12.33 -10.67
CA GLU A 132 -1.08 -13.69 -11.24
C GLU A 132 0.19 -13.92 -12.04
N LYS A 133 0.63 -12.93 -12.84
CA LYS A 133 1.92 -12.99 -13.54
C LYS A 133 3.11 -13.04 -12.58
N CYS A 134 3.00 -12.51 -11.36
CA CYS A 134 4.06 -12.61 -10.35
C CYS A 134 4.19 -14.00 -9.74
N LYS A 135 3.19 -14.88 -9.86
CA LYS A 135 3.24 -16.22 -9.25
C LYS A 135 4.28 -17.13 -9.87
N ALA A 136 4.52 -16.98 -11.18
CA ALA A 136 5.53 -17.74 -11.90
C ALA A 136 5.95 -17.01 -13.18
N ARG A 137 7.20 -16.53 -13.19
CA ARG A 137 7.83 -15.87 -14.35
C ARG A 137 9.04 -16.69 -14.77
N PRO A 138 9.04 -17.24 -16.00
CA PRO A 138 10.23 -17.91 -16.51
C PRO A 138 11.41 -16.95 -16.56
N ILE A 139 12.55 -17.37 -16.02
CA ILE A 139 13.80 -16.61 -16.12
C ILE A 139 14.60 -17.16 -17.28
N ALA A 140 15.10 -16.28 -18.15
CA ALA A 140 15.99 -16.70 -19.22
C ALA A 140 17.25 -17.36 -18.62
N GLN A 141 17.69 -18.49 -19.18
CA GLN A 141 18.83 -19.25 -18.66
C GLN A 141 20.13 -18.43 -18.62
N ALA A 142 20.29 -17.47 -19.53
CA ALA A 142 21.41 -16.53 -19.56
C ALA A 142 21.43 -15.56 -18.36
N VAL A 143 20.29 -15.38 -17.68
CA VAL A 143 20.14 -14.53 -16.49
C VAL A 143 20.36 -15.33 -15.22
N ALA A 144 19.73 -16.51 -15.12
CA ALA A 144 19.88 -17.38 -13.95
C ALA A 144 19.67 -18.86 -14.29
N SER A 145 20.47 -19.71 -13.64
CA SER A 145 20.32 -21.17 -13.63
C SER A 145 20.49 -21.70 -12.21
N CYS A 146 19.90 -22.85 -11.90
CA CYS A 146 20.08 -23.49 -10.60
C CYS A 146 21.54 -23.83 -10.34
N SER A 147 22.11 -23.33 -9.25
CA SER A 147 23.49 -23.60 -8.85
C SER A 147 23.74 -25.07 -8.47
N VAL A 148 22.69 -25.82 -8.17
CA VAL A 148 22.78 -27.23 -7.74
C VAL A 148 22.61 -28.20 -8.92
N CYS A 149 21.64 -27.95 -9.81
CA CYS A 149 21.28 -28.89 -10.89
C CYS A 149 21.28 -28.29 -12.30
N ALA A 150 21.75 -27.05 -12.47
CA ALA A 150 21.83 -26.30 -13.74
C ALA A 150 20.51 -26.13 -14.51
N SER A 151 19.38 -26.53 -13.92
CA SER A 151 18.05 -26.40 -14.51
C SER A 151 17.61 -24.93 -14.57
N ASN A 152 16.66 -24.65 -15.49
CA ASN A 152 16.04 -23.33 -15.59
C ASN A 152 15.33 -22.94 -14.29
N MET A 153 15.35 -21.65 -13.99
CA MET A 153 14.72 -21.07 -12.82
C MET A 153 13.42 -20.34 -13.20
N VAL A 154 12.48 -20.34 -12.27
CA VAL A 154 11.25 -19.55 -12.31
C VAL A 154 11.29 -18.56 -11.15
N GLU A 155 11.05 -17.29 -11.44
CA GLU A 155 10.86 -16.24 -10.45
C GLU A 155 9.40 -16.27 -9.95
N SER A 156 9.21 -16.17 -8.65
CA SER A 156 7.88 -16.04 -8.04
C SER A 156 7.90 -15.05 -6.88
N HIS A 157 6.85 -14.24 -6.78
CA HIS A 157 6.58 -13.44 -5.58
C HIS A 157 5.80 -14.26 -4.57
N ARG A 158 6.17 -14.19 -3.29
CA ARG A 158 5.47 -14.86 -2.19
C ARG A 158 5.12 -13.85 -1.11
N TYR A 159 3.83 -13.73 -0.80
CA TYR A 159 3.35 -12.86 0.27
C TYR A 159 3.35 -13.63 1.60
N MET A 160 3.98 -13.06 2.62
CA MET A 160 4.17 -13.71 3.92
C MET A 160 2.98 -13.55 4.85
N TYR A 161 2.25 -12.44 4.72
CA TYR A 161 1.05 -12.13 5.50
C TYR A 161 0.14 -11.19 4.72
N ALA A 162 -1.11 -11.08 5.16
CA ALA A 162 -2.10 -10.16 4.61
C ALA A 162 -2.22 -8.92 5.51
N PRO A 163 -1.65 -7.75 5.14
CA PRO A 163 -1.81 -6.53 5.91
C PRO A 163 -3.26 -6.02 5.88
N PRO A 164 -3.77 -5.32 6.91
CA PRO A 164 -5.11 -4.72 6.85
C PRO A 164 -5.22 -3.65 5.75
N LEU A 165 -4.11 -3.03 5.36
CA LEU A 165 -4.03 -2.05 4.29
C LEU A 165 -2.95 -2.44 3.29
N LEU A 166 -3.34 -2.46 2.01
CA LEU A 166 -2.43 -2.72 0.90
C LEU A 166 -2.40 -1.51 -0.02
N ASN A 167 -1.26 -0.81 -0.04
CA ASN A 167 -1.09 0.32 -0.94
C ASN A 167 -0.71 -0.16 -2.33
N VAL A 168 -1.31 0.41 -3.36
CA VAL A 168 -0.93 0.16 -4.75
C VAL A 168 -0.44 1.48 -5.33
N VAL A 169 0.78 1.47 -5.86
CA VAL A 169 1.37 2.65 -6.49
C VAL A 169 1.50 2.36 -7.97
N VAL A 170 0.72 3.08 -8.77
CA VAL A 170 0.75 2.94 -10.22
C VAL A 170 1.20 4.24 -10.84
N ALA A 171 2.03 4.13 -11.88
CA ALA A 171 2.43 5.25 -12.73
C ALA A 171 2.17 4.87 -14.18
N PHE A 172 1.74 5.84 -14.99
CA PHE A 172 1.60 5.69 -16.45
C PHE A 172 0.68 4.54 -16.93
N THR A 173 -0.29 4.13 -16.12
CA THR A 173 -1.30 3.14 -16.55
C THR A 173 -2.50 3.81 -17.20
N THR A 174 -3.12 3.11 -18.15
CA THR A 174 -4.46 3.44 -18.67
C THR A 174 -5.53 2.45 -18.18
N VAL A 175 -5.11 1.43 -17.43
CA VAL A 175 -5.99 0.40 -16.90
C VAL A 175 -6.74 0.94 -15.69
N LEU A 176 -8.05 0.68 -15.66
CA LEU A 176 -8.89 1.02 -14.52
C LEU A 176 -8.47 0.19 -13.29
N PRO A 177 -8.55 0.77 -12.08
CA PRO A 177 -8.25 0.02 -10.87
C PRO A 177 -9.24 -1.12 -10.68
N ASP A 178 -8.72 -2.29 -10.31
CA ASP A 178 -9.55 -3.42 -9.90
C ASP A 178 -10.31 -3.05 -8.61
N LEU A 179 -11.63 -3.25 -8.59
CA LEU A 179 -12.43 -3.05 -7.37
C LEU A 179 -12.08 -4.06 -6.28
N ASN A 180 -11.68 -5.26 -6.71
CA ASN A 180 -11.33 -6.36 -5.83
C ASN A 180 -10.08 -7.06 -6.37
N ILE A 181 -9.15 -7.41 -5.48
CA ILE A 181 -8.00 -8.24 -5.79
C ILE A 181 -7.85 -9.34 -4.75
N ASN A 182 -7.18 -10.42 -5.14
CA ASN A 182 -6.78 -11.49 -4.25
C ASN A 182 -5.26 -11.62 -4.26
N ILE A 183 -4.67 -11.62 -3.07
CA ILE A 183 -3.30 -12.09 -2.85
C ILE A 183 -3.35 -13.48 -2.21
N GLU A 184 -2.35 -14.31 -2.50
CA GLU A 184 -2.25 -15.63 -1.88
C GLU A 184 -1.24 -15.59 -0.74
N VAL A 185 -1.65 -16.02 0.45
CA VAL A 185 -0.80 -16.14 1.64
C VAL A 185 -0.94 -17.56 2.16
N ASN A 186 0.16 -18.32 2.18
CA ASN A 186 0.19 -19.71 2.63
C ASN A 186 -0.91 -20.59 1.98
N GLY A 187 -1.13 -20.43 0.66
CA GLY A 187 -2.14 -21.17 -0.09
C GLY A 187 -3.59 -20.71 0.12
N THR A 188 -3.82 -19.67 0.91
CA THR A 188 -5.14 -19.07 1.13
C THR A 188 -5.27 -17.77 0.34
N ALA A 189 -6.35 -17.64 -0.43
CA ALA A 189 -6.67 -16.41 -1.14
C ALA A 189 -7.26 -15.38 -0.17
N MET A 190 -6.65 -14.20 -0.12
CA MET A 190 -7.02 -13.09 0.74
C MET A 190 -7.59 -11.95 -0.12
N LEU A 191 -8.86 -11.65 0.07
CA LEU A 191 -9.60 -10.63 -0.67
C LEU A 191 -9.31 -9.22 -0.13
N TYR A 192 -9.00 -8.30 -1.03
CA TYR A 192 -8.92 -6.87 -0.78
C TYR A 192 -9.92 -6.12 -1.65
N CYS A 193 -10.63 -5.17 -1.05
CA CYS A 193 -11.55 -4.28 -1.73
C CYS A 193 -10.94 -2.88 -1.84
N LEU A 194 -11.10 -2.22 -2.97
CA LEU A 194 -10.62 -0.87 -3.20
C LEU A 194 -11.38 0.14 -2.33
N SER A 195 -10.70 0.78 -1.37
CA SER A 195 -11.32 1.80 -0.51
C SER A 195 -11.10 3.24 -0.97
N GLY A 196 -10.06 3.49 -1.78
CA GLY A 196 -9.81 4.84 -2.26
C GLY A 196 -8.68 4.95 -3.27
N ILE A 197 -8.69 6.06 -4.00
CA ILE A 197 -7.73 6.37 -5.06
C ILE A 197 -7.25 7.80 -4.85
N VAL A 198 -5.93 7.98 -4.88
CA VAL A 198 -5.30 9.30 -4.95
C VAL A 198 -4.90 9.58 -6.38
N TYR A 199 -5.30 10.74 -6.90
CA TYR A 199 -4.91 11.23 -8.22
C TYR A 199 -3.94 12.40 -8.07
N TYR A 200 -3.00 12.52 -9.00
CA TYR A 200 -2.13 13.68 -9.12
C TYR A 200 -2.30 14.31 -10.50
N GLY A 201 -2.52 15.62 -10.52
CA GLY A 201 -2.66 16.39 -11.76
C GLY A 201 -2.60 17.88 -11.48
N ASN A 202 -2.09 18.66 -12.44
CA ASN A 202 -2.00 20.13 -12.33
C ASN A 202 -1.28 20.62 -11.04
N GLY A 203 -0.27 19.89 -10.58
CA GLY A 203 0.49 20.24 -9.38
C GLY A 203 -0.23 19.98 -8.05
N HIS A 204 -1.35 19.24 -8.08
CA HIS A 204 -2.22 19.05 -6.93
C HIS A 204 -2.71 17.60 -6.79
N PHE A 205 -2.99 17.18 -5.55
CA PHE A 205 -3.54 15.87 -5.26
C PHE A 205 -5.04 15.96 -4.98
N THR A 206 -5.81 15.02 -5.53
CA THR A 206 -7.22 14.83 -5.20
C THR A 206 -7.46 13.38 -4.81
N ALA A 207 -8.54 13.09 -4.10
CA ALA A 207 -8.89 11.74 -3.69
C ALA A 207 -10.34 11.38 -4.03
N ARG A 208 -10.55 10.09 -4.25
CA ARG A 208 -11.86 9.45 -4.22
C ARG A 208 -11.86 8.38 -3.14
N PHE A 209 -12.81 8.43 -2.24
CA PHE A 209 -13.10 7.38 -1.27
C PHE A 209 -14.33 6.59 -1.75
N ILE A 210 -14.29 5.26 -1.61
CA ILE A 210 -15.38 4.36 -1.95
C ILE A 210 -15.87 3.75 -0.63
N ASP A 211 -17.13 4.01 -0.27
CA ASP A 211 -17.71 3.42 0.93
C ASP A 211 -18.15 1.98 0.71
N LEU A 212 -18.66 1.34 1.78
CA LEU A 212 -19.07 -0.06 1.75
C LEU A 212 -20.27 -0.33 0.83
N ASP A 213 -21.07 0.70 0.54
CA ASP A 213 -22.22 0.62 -0.37
C ASP A 213 -21.82 0.91 -1.83
N GLY A 214 -20.54 1.22 -2.07
CA GLY A 214 -20.00 1.54 -3.38
C GLY A 214 -20.19 3.01 -3.78
N SER A 215 -20.68 3.87 -2.89
CA SER A 215 -20.79 5.31 -3.17
C SER A 215 -19.41 5.95 -3.17
N VAL A 216 -19.22 6.90 -4.11
CA VAL A 216 -17.93 7.54 -4.33
C VAL A 216 -17.96 8.98 -3.83
N TRP A 217 -17.06 9.29 -2.91
CA TRP A 217 -16.90 10.60 -2.29
C TRP A 217 -15.63 11.27 -2.79
N PHE A 218 -15.72 12.53 -3.19
CA PHE A 218 -14.60 13.30 -3.72
C PHE A 218 -14.03 14.25 -2.67
N ASN A 219 -12.70 14.30 -2.57
CA ASN A 219 -11.97 15.29 -1.80
C ASN A 219 -10.99 16.00 -2.74
N ASP A 220 -11.07 17.32 -2.81
CA ASP A 220 -10.26 18.09 -3.73
C ASP A 220 -8.85 18.36 -3.19
N GLY A 221 -8.52 18.01 -1.94
CA GLY A 221 -7.20 18.23 -1.34
C GLY A 221 -6.91 19.66 -0.87
N ILE A 222 -7.93 20.52 -0.77
CA ILE A 222 -7.87 21.92 -0.30
C ILE A 222 -8.73 22.13 0.95
#